data_AF-A0A511D248-F1
#
_entry.id   AF-A0A511D248-F1
#
_cell.length_a   1.000
_cell.length_b   1.000
_cell.length_c   1.000
_cell.angle_alpha   90.00
_cell.angle_beta   90.00
_cell.angle_gamma   90.00
#
_symmetry.space_group_name_H-M   'P 1'
#
loop_
_entity.id
_entity.type
_entity.pdbx_description
1 polymer ?
#
loop_
_entity_poly.entity_id
_entity_poly.type
_entity_poly.pdbx_seq_one_letter_code
_entity_poly.pdbx_strand_id
1 'polypeptide(L)' 'MGAAVAVTAPGGRRVLLDSTVAQSYGLLANILRSAGRDPRPRRLDLLIAATAERHGLSLATRNAGDFRHLESVLHVVAVS' A
#
# COMPACT_ATOMS: atom_id res chain seq x y z
N MET A 1 5.05 -14.80 -7.69
CA MET A 1 5.56 -13.86 -8.72
C MET A 1 5.24 -12.46 -8.25
N GLY A 2 6.28 -11.65 -8.00
CA GLY A 2 6.14 -10.30 -7.44
C GLY A 2 5.33 -9.41 -8.37
N ALA A 3 4.25 -8.81 -7.85
CA ALA A 3 3.55 -7.78 -8.60
C ALA A 3 4.43 -6.54 -8.70
N ALA A 4 4.40 -5.92 -9.88
CA ALA A 4 4.87 -4.56 -10.02
C ALA A 4 3.85 -3.68 -9.27
N VAL A 5 4.30 -3.11 -8.15
CA VAL A 5 3.54 -2.12 -7.39
C VAL A 5 4.14 -0.77 -7.72
N ALA A 6 3.34 0.11 -8.32
CA ALA A 6 3.76 1.46 -8.67
C ALA A 6 2.92 2.48 -7.91
N VAL A 7 3.60 3.40 -7.23
CA VAL A 7 2.95 4.58 -6.66
C VAL A 7 2.93 5.64 -7.75
N THR A 8 1.73 6.04 -8.18
CA THR A 8 1.59 7.10 -9.18
C THR A 8 1.60 8.45 -8.50
N ALA A 9 2.73 9.15 -8.58
CA ALA A 9 2.83 10.58 -8.29
C ALA A 9 3.02 11.36 -9.61
N PRO A 10 2.40 12.55 -9.76
CA PRO A 10 2.66 13.39 -10.92
C PRO A 10 4.17 13.69 -11.05
N GLY A 11 4.73 13.48 -12.24
CA GLY A 11 6.12 13.81 -12.56
C GLY A 11 7.19 12.79 -12.17
N GLY A 12 6.85 11.57 -11.76
CA GLY A 12 7.85 10.52 -11.46
C GLY A 12 8.69 10.77 -10.21
N ARG A 13 8.17 11.58 -9.29
CA ARG A 13 8.85 11.96 -8.04
C ARG A 13 9.11 10.74 -7.16
N ARG A 14 10.37 10.56 -6.72
CA ARG A 14 10.74 9.58 -5.71
C ARG A 14 10.19 10.01 -4.34
N VAL A 15 9.58 9.08 -3.63
CA VAL A 15 9.03 9.31 -2.30
C VAL A 15 9.94 8.68 -1.26
N LEU A 16 10.24 9.41 -0.19
CA LEU A 16 11.12 8.95 0.88
C LEU A 16 10.32 8.17 1.93
N LEU A 17 10.99 7.21 2.56
CA LEU A 17 10.48 6.49 3.71
C LEU A 17 10.84 7.27 4.97
N ASP A 18 9.83 7.71 5.71
CA ASP A 18 9.99 8.43 6.97
C ASP A 18 9.10 7.83 8.08
N SER A 19 9.16 8.44 9.27
CA SER A 19 8.39 8.01 10.44
C SER A 19 6.88 8.11 10.24
N THR A 20 6.39 8.95 9.31
CA THR A 20 4.97 9.05 8.99
C THR A 20 4.50 7.88 8.14
N VAL A 21 5.34 7.41 7.21
CA VAL A 21 5.10 6.16 6.45
C VAL A 21 5.11 4.95 7.38
N ALA A 22 6.03 4.91 8.36
CA ALA A 22 6.08 3.83 9.36
C ALA A 22 4.81 3.75 10.21
N GLN A 23 4.23 4.89 10.61
CA GLN A 23 2.96 4.93 11.33
C GLN A 23 1.80 4.37 10.50
N SER A 24 1.72 4.76 9.22
CA SER A 24 0.71 4.22 8.30
C SER A 24 0.85 2.73 8.10
N TYR A 25 2.08 2.23 7.94
CA TYR A 25 2.33 0.80 7.86
C TYR A 25 1.75 0.05 9.06
N GLY A 26 1.94 0.57 10.27
CA GLY A 26 1.35 0.01 11.50
C GLY A 26 -0.18 -0.03 11.44
N LEU A 27 -0.81 1.05 10.99
CA LEU A 27 -2.26 1.15 10.83
C LEU A 27 -2.80 0.14 9.81
N LEU A 28 -2.22 0.08 8.60
CA LEU A 28 -2.66 -0.86 7.56
C LEU A 28 -2.43 -2.31 7.99
N ALA A 29 -1.31 -2.61 8.66
CA ALA A 29 -1.04 -3.93 9.20
C ALA A 29 -2.04 -4.34 10.29
N ASN A 30 -2.49 -3.39 11.12
CA ASN A 30 -3.54 -3.63 12.10
C ASN A 30 -4.88 -3.94 11.41
N ILE A 31 -5.28 -3.15 10.40
CA ILE A 31 -6.52 -3.38 9.65
C ILE A 31 -6.52 -4.78 9.01
N LEU A 32 -5.43 -5.16 8.36
CA LEU A 32 -5.31 -6.49 7.75
C LEU A 32 -5.39 -7.61 8.79
N ARG A 33 -4.72 -7.46 9.94
CA ARG A 33 -4.80 -8.44 11.03
C ARG A 33 -6.21 -8.56 11.58
N SER A 34 -6.92 -7.44 11.78
CA SER A 34 -8.32 -7.42 12.21
C SER A 34 -9.26 -8.08 11.19
N ALA A 35 -8.90 -8.05 9.91
CA ALA A 35 -9.60 -8.77 8.84
C ALA A 35 -9.14 -10.25 8.67
N GLY A 36 -8.36 -10.81 9.61
CA GLY A 36 -7.88 -12.19 9.56
C GLY A 36 -6.79 -12.45 8.52
N ARG A 37 -6.13 -11.42 8.01
CA ARG A 37 -5.03 -11.52 7.03
C ARG A 37 -3.68 -11.39 7.72
N ASP A 38 -2.69 -12.15 7.26
CA ASP A 38 -1.30 -11.97 7.68
C ASP A 38 -0.59 -10.93 6.80
N PRO A 39 -0.10 -9.80 7.36
CA PRO A 39 0.66 -8.81 6.60
C PRO A 39 2.11 -9.24 6.31
N ARG A 40 2.65 -10.27 6.98
CA ARG A 40 4.07 -10.67 6.90
C ARG A 40 4.54 -11.16 5.52
N PRO A 41 3.74 -11.91 4.74
CA PRO A 41 4.15 -12.33 3.41
C PRO A 41 4.30 -11.16 2.42
N ARG A 42 3.72 -9.99 2.74
CA ARG A 42 3.58 -8.84 1.84
C ARG A 42 4.14 -7.55 2.45
N ARG A 43 5.16 -7.66 3.30
CA ARG A 43 5.71 -6.51 4.03
C ARG A 43 6.11 -5.34 3.13
N LEU A 44 6.73 -5.64 1.98
CA LEU A 44 7.14 -4.60 1.03
C LEU A 44 5.92 -3.97 0.32
N ASP A 45 4.97 -4.77 -0.13
CA ASP A 45 3.74 -4.28 -0.76
C ASP A 45 2.94 -3.38 0.19
N LEU A 46 2.87 -3.77 1.47
CA LEU A 46 2.20 -2.99 2.51
C LEU A 46 2.96 -1.70 2.85
N LEU A 47 4.28 -1.69 2.74
CA LEU A 47 5.09 -0.48 2.89
C LEU A 47 4.87 0.50 1.72
N ILE A 48 4.72 -0.02 0.50
CA ILE A 48 4.38 0.79 -0.67
C ILE A 48 2.95 1.34 -0.56
N ALA A 49 2.00 0.53 -0.08
CA ALA A 49 0.65 0.96 0.23
C ALA A 49 0.62 2.07 1.30
N ALA A 50 1.40 1.93 2.37
CA ALA A 50 1.56 2.95 3.41
C ALA A 50 2.14 4.26 2.85
N THR A 51 3.09 4.15 1.93
CA THR A 51 3.66 5.31 1.24
C THR A 51 2.61 6.00 0.37
N ALA A 52 1.81 5.23 -0.36
CA ALA A 52 0.74 5.77 -1.18
C ALA A 52 -0.33 6.48 -0.32
N GLU A 53 -0.79 5.86 0.75
CA GLU A 53 -1.77 6.44 1.68
C GLU A 53 -1.26 7.75 2.27
N ARG A 54 -0.04 7.79 2.81
CA ARG A 54 0.49 9.00 3.47
C ARG A 54 0.74 10.18 2.58
N HIS A 55 0.96 9.93 1.30
CA HIS A 55 1.18 10.99 0.34
C HIS A 55 -0.05 11.28 -0.53
N GLY A 56 -1.20 10.66 -0.24
CA GLY A 56 -2.44 10.86 -1.01
C GLY A 56 -2.34 10.37 -2.45
N LEU A 57 -1.54 9.33 -2.68
CA LEU A 57 -1.24 8.78 -4.00
C LEU A 57 -2.09 7.53 -4.26
N SER A 58 -2.32 7.22 -5.54
CA SER A 58 -2.97 5.97 -5.93
C SER A 58 -1.97 4.83 -6.05
N LEU A 59 -2.36 3.66 -5.56
CA LEU A 59 -1.56 2.43 -5.67
C LEU A 59 -1.97 1.66 -6.93
N ALA A 60 -1.13 1.67 -7.97
CA ALA A 60 -1.34 0.84 -9.15
C ALA A 60 -0.73 -0.55 -8.94
N THR A 61 -1.52 -1.61 -9.11
CA THR A 61 -1.06 -2.99 -8.88
C THR A 61 -1.82 -4.01 -9.71
N ARG A 62 -1.13 -5.09 -10.09
CA ARG A 62 -1.74 -6.30 -10.69
C ARG A 62 -2.38 -7.21 -9.65
N ASN A 63 -2.03 -7.04 -8.37
CA ASN A 63 -2.52 -7.86 -7.26
C ASN A 63 -3.51 -7.08 -6.37
N ALA A 64 -4.51 -6.41 -6.97
CA ALA A 64 -5.45 -5.59 -6.20
C ALA A 64 -6.18 -6.37 -5.08
N GLY A 65 -6.38 -7.68 -5.26
CA GLY A 65 -6.96 -8.56 -4.25
C GLY A 65 -6.19 -8.63 -2.93
N ASP A 66 -4.91 -8.26 -2.95
CA ASP A 66 -4.03 -8.28 -1.79
C ASP A 66 -4.28 -7.12 -0.82
N PHE A 67 -4.95 -6.07 -1.29
CA PHE A 67 -5.27 -4.84 -0.55
C PHE A 67 -6.76 -4.75 -0.18
N ARG A 68 -7.51 -5.85 -0.32
CA ARG A 68 -8.88 -5.92 0.16
C ARG A 68 -8.93 -5.59 1.65
N HIS A 69 -9.94 -4.83 2.08
CA HIS A 69 -10.14 -4.25 3.42
C HIS A 69 -9.36 -2.96 3.70
N LEU A 70 -8.58 -2.44 2.74
CA LEU A 70 -7.90 -1.15 2.86
C LEU A 70 -8.55 -0.05 2.02
N GLU A 71 -9.65 -0.33 1.33
CA GLU A 71 -10.30 0.58 0.36
C GLU A 71 -10.84 1.86 1.01
N SER A 72 -11.10 1.86 2.32
CA SER A 72 -11.55 3.04 3.07
C SER A 72 -10.44 4.07 3.32
N VAL A 73 -9.17 3.67 3.21
CA VAL A 73 -8.00 4.51 3.50
C VAL A 73 -7.02 4.61 2.34
N LEU A 74 -7.09 3.68 1.38
CA LEU A 74 -6.16 3.60 0.25
C LEU A 74 -6.91 3.46 -1.07
N HIS A 75 -6.62 4.33 -2.02
CA HIS A 75 -7.13 4.23 -3.38
C HIS A 75 -6.26 3.26 -4.20
N VAL A 76 -6.83 2.11 -4.56
CA VAL A 76 -6.15 1.05 -5.32
C VAL A 76 -6.67 1.02 -6.75
N VAL A 77 -5.75 1.10 -7.71
CA VAL A 77 -6.02 0.98 -9.14
C VAL A 77 -5.52 -0.37 -9.64
N ALA A 78 -6.45 -1.24 -10.01
CA ALA A 78 -6.10 -2.50 -10.65
C ALA A 78 -5.58 -2.23 -12.07
N VAL A 79 -4.41 -2.76 -12.38
CA VAL A 79 -3.83 -2.73 -13.73
C VAL A 79 -3.68 -4.17 -14.25
N SER A 80 -3.84 -4.36 -15.56
CA SER A 80 -3.72 -5.67 -16.23
C SER A 80 -2.30 -5.89 -16.78
#